data_AF-A0A966ATB1-F1
#
_entry.id   AF-A0A966ATB1-F1
#
_cell.length_a   1.000
_cell.length_b   1.000
_cell.length_c   1.000
_cell.angle_alpha   90.00
_cell.angle_beta   90.00
_cell.angle_gamma   90.00
#
_symmetry.space_group_name_H-M   'P 1'
#
loop_
_entity.id
_entity.type
_entity.pdbx_description
1 polymer ?
#
loop_
_entity_poly.entity_id
_entity_poly.type
_entity_poly.pdbx_seq_one_letter_code
_entity_poly.pdbx_strand_id
1 'polypeptide(L)'
;MQKYLVGLMLISSLCLALPTQVEARDFLRGDVNEDGSVNIADGVNMLSYMFSGGFTYCEDSNDINDDGTINVADAVNLFGYLFSGASEPAAPFTLCGPDPTNDSLTCLSYASCTIGDAIPGLDQQTFD
;
A
#
# COMPACT_ATOMS: atom_id res chain seq x y z
N MET A 1 46.17 43.42 -1.40
CA MET A 1 45.00 44.06 -2.04
C MET A 1 44.50 43.07 -3.09
N GLN A 2 43.55 42.18 -2.77
CA GLN A 2 42.11 42.43 -2.94
C GLN A 2 41.34 41.53 -1.96
N LYS A 3 40.86 42.14 -0.87
CA LYS A 3 39.73 41.63 -0.07
C LYS A 3 38.46 42.23 -0.70
N TYR A 4 37.30 41.59 -0.55
CA TYR A 4 35.96 42.06 -0.99
C TYR A 4 35.56 41.77 -2.45
N LEU A 5 35.20 40.52 -2.72
CA LEU A 5 34.07 40.20 -3.61
C LEU A 5 33.24 39.07 -2.95
N VAL A 6 32.86 39.35 -1.72
CA VAL A 6 31.77 38.68 -1.00
C VAL A 6 30.46 39.26 -1.54
N GLY A 7 29.55 38.43 -2.04
CA GLY A 7 28.14 38.80 -2.21
C GLY A 7 27.52 38.39 -3.54
N LEU A 8 26.45 37.59 -3.46
CA LEU A 8 25.55 37.14 -4.54
C LEU A 8 26.08 36.07 -5.50
N MET A 9 26.03 34.80 -5.09
CA MET A 9 25.38 33.68 -5.83
C MET A 9 25.49 32.40 -4.98
N LEU A 10 24.91 32.41 -3.76
CA LEU A 10 24.91 31.25 -2.85
C LEU A 10 23.52 30.60 -2.68
N ILE A 11 22.54 30.89 -3.54
CA ILE A 11 21.22 30.24 -3.46
C ILE A 11 20.68 29.98 -4.87
N SER A 12 21.23 28.97 -5.55
CA SER A 12 20.69 28.47 -6.81
C SER A 12 20.71 26.95 -6.77
N SER A 13 19.51 26.39 -6.60
CA SER A 13 19.19 24.97 -6.73
C SER A 13 19.84 24.00 -5.74
N LEU A 14 19.58 24.21 -4.45
CA LEU A 14 19.03 23.11 -3.65
C LEU A 14 17.56 22.95 -4.04
N CYS A 15 17.31 22.47 -5.26
CA CYS A 15 16.03 21.84 -5.55
C CYS A 15 16.18 20.41 -5.07
N LEU A 16 16.14 20.22 -3.74
CA LEU A 16 15.72 18.93 -3.20
C LEU A 16 14.28 18.79 -3.70
N ALA A 17 14.12 18.17 -4.86
CA ALA A 17 12.92 17.41 -5.12
C ALA A 17 12.92 16.33 -4.04
N LEU A 18 12.38 16.69 -2.88
CA LEU A 18 11.87 15.67 -1.98
C LEU A 18 10.90 14.89 -2.87
N PRO A 19 11.09 13.57 -3.04
CA PRO A 19 10.01 12.79 -3.61
C PRO A 19 8.80 13.11 -2.73
N THR A 20 7.75 13.67 -3.33
CA THR A 20 6.45 13.71 -2.68
C THR A 20 6.07 12.25 -2.52
N GLN A 21 6.47 11.65 -1.39
CA GLN A 21 5.97 10.35 -1.01
C GLN A 21 4.49 10.62 -0.81
N VAL A 22 3.69 10.22 -1.80
CA VAL A 22 2.26 10.14 -1.61
C VAL A 22 2.14 9.10 -0.51
N GLU A 23 1.85 9.57 0.71
CA GLU A 23 1.79 8.73 1.90
C GLU A 23 0.89 7.53 1.58
N ALA A 24 1.50 6.34 1.47
CA ALA A 24 0.79 5.10 1.24
C ALA A 24 -0.37 5.02 2.24
N ARG A 25 -1.56 4.67 1.76
CA ARG A 25 -2.70 4.45 2.64
C ARG A 25 -2.47 3.16 3.41
N ASP A 26 -2.93 3.16 4.66
CA ASP A 26 -3.13 1.90 5.35
C ASP A 26 -4.13 1.06 4.54
N PHE A 27 -3.94 -0.24 4.48
CA PHE A 27 -4.79 -1.17 3.73
C PHE A 27 -4.87 -2.54 4.41
N LEU A 28 -5.76 -3.39 3.91
CA LEU A 28 -5.81 -4.81 4.25
C LEU A 28 -5.34 -5.63 3.04
N ARG A 29 -4.22 -6.34 3.21
CA ARG A 29 -3.68 -7.25 2.20
C ARG A 29 -4.67 -8.39 1.96
N GLY A 30 -5.04 -8.59 0.70
CA GLY A 30 -6.04 -9.54 0.27
C GLY A 30 -7.48 -9.05 0.26
N ASP A 31 -7.78 -7.83 0.74
CA ASP A 31 -9.07 -7.17 0.49
C ASP A 31 -8.89 -6.24 -0.72
N VAL A 32 -9.10 -6.85 -1.89
CA VAL A 32 -8.79 -6.30 -3.21
C VAL A 32 -9.93 -5.44 -3.73
N ASN A 33 -11.16 -5.72 -3.31
CA ASN A 33 -12.32 -4.89 -3.65
C ASN A 33 -12.60 -3.77 -2.62
N GLU A 34 -11.77 -3.68 -1.58
CA GLU A 34 -11.77 -2.66 -0.53
C GLU A 34 -13.08 -2.63 0.27
N ASP A 35 -13.73 -3.77 0.45
CA ASP A 35 -15.01 -3.89 1.15
C ASP A 35 -14.88 -4.18 2.66
N GLY A 36 -13.65 -4.24 3.15
CA GLY A 36 -13.27 -4.48 4.54
C GLY A 36 -13.21 -5.96 4.90
N SER A 37 -13.40 -6.89 3.94
CA SER A 37 -13.49 -8.32 4.20
C SER A 37 -12.72 -9.17 3.17
N VAL A 38 -11.67 -9.85 3.61
CA VAL A 38 -10.94 -10.81 2.75
C VAL A 38 -11.77 -12.07 2.47
N ASN A 39 -12.25 -12.22 1.25
CA ASN A 39 -13.15 -13.28 0.82
C ASN A 39 -12.96 -13.70 -0.67
N ILE A 40 -13.89 -14.50 -1.21
CA ILE A 40 -13.79 -15.01 -2.58
C ILE A 40 -13.90 -13.89 -3.65
N ALA A 41 -14.63 -12.81 -3.35
CA ALA A 41 -14.78 -11.69 -4.25
C ALA A 41 -13.44 -11.02 -4.54
N ASP A 42 -12.54 -10.97 -3.56
CA ASP A 42 -11.19 -10.42 -3.72
C ASP A 42 -10.35 -11.22 -4.70
N GLY A 43 -10.35 -12.54 -4.55
CA GLY A 43 -9.65 -13.42 -5.48
C GLY A 43 -10.19 -13.30 -6.92
N VAL A 44 -11.49 -13.08 -7.09
CA VAL A 44 -12.09 -12.83 -8.41
C VAL A 44 -11.67 -11.47 -8.97
N ASN A 45 -11.67 -10.41 -8.15
CA ASN A 45 -11.24 -9.07 -8.58
C ASN A 45 -9.74 -9.05 -8.93
N MET A 46 -8.90 -9.72 -8.15
CA MET A 46 -7.48 -9.87 -8.42
C MET A 46 -7.23 -10.55 -9.78
N LEU A 47 -7.92 -11.66 -10.07
CA LEU A 47 -7.82 -12.32 -11.37
C LEU A 47 -8.36 -11.44 -12.52
N SER A 48 -9.40 -10.65 -12.26
CA SER A 48 -9.92 -9.67 -13.22
C SER A 48 -8.89 -8.60 -13.54
N TYR A 49 -8.20 -8.06 -12.52
CA TYR A 49 -7.09 -7.13 -12.68
C TYR A 49 -5.97 -7.72 -13.54
N MET A 50 -5.52 -8.94 -13.24
CA MET A 50 -4.42 -9.61 -13.95
C MET A 50 -4.76 -9.95 -15.43
N PHE A 51 -5.98 -10.40 -15.71
CA PHE A 51 -6.28 -11.06 -16.98
C PHE A 51 -7.40 -10.43 -17.80
N SER A 52 -8.19 -9.54 -17.22
CA SER A 52 -9.39 -8.99 -17.87
C SER A 52 -9.39 -7.46 -17.96
N GLY A 53 -8.27 -6.82 -17.61
CA GLY A 53 -8.16 -5.36 -17.58
C GLY A 53 -9.00 -4.73 -16.47
N GLY A 54 -9.22 -5.47 -15.39
CA GLY A 54 -9.77 -4.92 -14.15
C GLY A 54 -8.88 -3.83 -13.59
N PHE A 55 -9.40 -3.09 -12.63
CA PHE A 55 -8.73 -1.95 -12.00
C PHE A 55 -8.68 -2.16 -10.49
N THR A 56 -7.62 -1.67 -9.85
CA THR A 56 -7.46 -1.62 -8.40
C THR A 56 -7.02 -0.21 -8.00
N TYR A 57 -7.47 0.29 -6.84
CA TYR A 57 -6.93 1.54 -6.27
C TYR A 57 -5.73 1.29 -5.35
N CYS A 58 -5.49 0.02 -5.00
CA CYS A 58 -4.41 -0.43 -4.15
C CYS A 58 -3.75 -1.67 -4.76
N GLU A 59 -2.55 -1.52 -5.29
CA GLU A 59 -1.75 -2.61 -5.83
C GLU A 59 -1.23 -3.50 -4.69
N ASP A 60 -0.87 -2.90 -3.56
CA ASP A 60 -0.35 -3.63 -2.39
C ASP A 60 -1.37 -4.62 -1.80
N SER A 61 -2.68 -4.36 -1.96
CA SER A 61 -3.71 -5.33 -1.53
C SER A 61 -3.77 -6.59 -2.40
N ASN A 62 -3.21 -6.54 -3.61
CA ASN A 62 -3.18 -7.66 -4.57
C ASN A 62 -1.92 -8.52 -4.46
N ASP A 63 -0.84 -8.01 -3.88
CA ASP A 63 0.40 -8.76 -3.62
C ASP A 63 0.24 -9.48 -2.28
N ILE A 64 -0.16 -10.75 -2.31
CA ILE A 64 -0.59 -11.51 -1.12
C ILE A 64 0.61 -12.03 -0.33
N ASN A 65 1.71 -12.33 -1.02
CA ASN A 65 2.94 -12.82 -0.41
C ASN A 65 3.99 -11.72 -0.18
N ASP A 66 3.68 -10.47 -0.50
CA ASP A 66 4.51 -9.28 -0.24
C ASP A 66 5.91 -9.42 -0.88
N ASP A 67 5.92 -9.86 -2.15
CA ASP A 67 7.14 -10.06 -2.93
C ASP A 67 7.44 -8.95 -3.94
N GLY A 68 6.59 -7.92 -3.97
CA GLY A 68 6.65 -6.75 -4.83
C GLY A 68 6.14 -7.01 -6.25
N THR A 69 5.47 -8.15 -6.49
CA THR A 69 4.96 -8.50 -7.82
C THR A 69 3.56 -9.13 -7.79
N ILE A 70 2.59 -8.47 -8.44
CA ILE A 70 1.24 -9.02 -8.61
C ILE A 70 1.24 -10.08 -9.71
N ASN A 71 1.07 -11.34 -9.35
CA ASN A 71 1.06 -12.49 -10.25
C ASN A 71 0.16 -13.65 -9.77
N VAL A 72 0.15 -14.77 -10.49
CA VAL A 72 -0.74 -15.91 -10.18
C VAL A 72 -0.46 -16.54 -8.81
N ALA A 73 0.76 -16.42 -8.29
CA ALA A 73 1.11 -16.91 -6.96
C ALA A 73 0.23 -16.25 -5.88
N ASP A 74 -0.11 -14.97 -6.04
CA ASP A 74 -0.98 -14.24 -5.13
C ASP A 74 -2.36 -14.85 -5.03
N ALA A 75 -2.98 -15.09 -6.19
CA ALA A 75 -4.28 -15.74 -6.25
C ALA A 75 -4.24 -17.16 -5.64
N VAL A 76 -3.17 -17.92 -5.91
CA VAL A 76 -2.99 -19.25 -5.31
C VAL A 76 -2.87 -19.17 -3.79
N ASN A 77 -2.10 -18.20 -3.26
CA ASN A 77 -1.94 -17.99 -1.83
C ASN A 77 -3.29 -17.59 -1.18
N LEU A 78 -4.01 -16.63 -1.76
CA LEU A 78 -5.30 -16.18 -1.24
C LEU A 78 -6.34 -17.32 -1.22
N PHE A 79 -6.52 -18.04 -2.33
CA PHE A 79 -7.46 -19.16 -2.38
C PHE A 79 -6.99 -20.34 -1.50
N GLY A 80 -5.68 -20.54 -1.37
CA GLY A 80 -5.09 -21.49 -0.44
C GLY A 80 -5.47 -21.19 1.00
N TYR A 81 -5.37 -19.92 1.41
CA TYR A 81 -5.81 -19.46 2.72
C TYR A 81 -7.32 -19.68 2.91
N LEU A 82 -8.14 -19.19 1.96
CA LEU A 82 -9.60 -19.23 2.06
C LEU A 82 -10.19 -20.65 2.11
N PHE A 83 -9.59 -21.62 1.42
CA PHE A 83 -10.21 -22.93 1.20
C PHE A 83 -9.39 -24.14 1.63
N SER A 84 -8.07 -23.98 1.83
CA SER A 84 -7.15 -25.10 2.05
C SER A 84 -6.38 -25.01 3.36
N GLY A 85 -6.61 -23.97 4.17
CA GLY A 85 -5.85 -23.75 5.42
C GLY A 85 -4.36 -23.49 5.18
N ALA A 86 -4.02 -22.89 4.03
CA ALA A 86 -2.69 -22.36 3.83
C ALA A 86 -2.43 -21.18 4.79
N SER A 87 -1.17 -20.74 4.86
CA SER A 87 -0.78 -19.58 5.67
C SER A 87 -1.63 -18.35 5.32
N GLU A 88 -1.87 -17.52 6.33
CA GLU A 88 -2.46 -16.20 6.16
C GLU A 88 -1.62 -15.34 5.19
N PRO A 89 -2.25 -14.39 4.47
CA PRO A 89 -1.55 -13.35 3.72
C PRO A 89 -0.49 -12.63 4.56
N ALA A 90 0.52 -12.08 3.88
CA ALA A 90 1.52 -11.25 4.54
C ALA A 90 0.87 -10.01 5.20
N ALA A 91 1.58 -9.38 6.14
CA ALA A 91 1.09 -8.14 6.73
C ALA A 91 1.05 -7.01 5.68
N PRO A 92 0.15 -6.03 5.78
CA PRO A 92 -0.90 -5.87 6.80
C PRO A 92 -2.11 -6.79 6.55
N PHE A 93 -2.43 -7.66 7.51
CA PHE A 93 -3.53 -8.61 7.41
C PHE A 93 -4.31 -8.64 8.73
N THR A 94 -5.64 -8.79 8.70
CA THR A 94 -6.62 -8.65 9.81
C THR A 94 -6.76 -7.26 10.44
N LEU A 95 -5.73 -6.44 10.37
CA LEU A 95 -5.74 -5.04 10.79
C LEU A 95 -5.13 -4.20 9.66
N CYS A 96 -5.78 -3.08 9.37
CA CYS A 96 -5.25 -2.10 8.43
C CYS A 96 -3.85 -1.68 8.86
N GLY A 97 -2.97 -1.46 7.90
CA GLY A 97 -1.66 -0.86 8.16
C GLY A 97 -0.90 -0.54 6.89
N PRO A 98 0.29 0.07 7.02
CA PRO A 98 1.12 0.39 5.88
C PRO A 98 1.77 -0.88 5.32
N ASP A 99 2.25 -0.80 4.09
CA ASP A 99 3.11 -1.83 3.52
C ASP A 99 4.42 -1.93 4.33
N PRO A 100 4.75 -3.10 4.93
CA PRO A 100 6.00 -3.28 5.65
C PRO A 100 7.22 -3.34 4.74
N THR A 101 7.05 -3.62 3.44
CA THR A 101 8.13 -3.67 2.48
C THR A 101 8.14 -2.42 1.59
N ASN A 102 9.28 -2.15 0.97
CA ASN A 102 9.40 -1.04 0.04
C ASN A 102 9.58 -1.61 -1.36
N ASP A 103 8.64 -1.34 -2.25
CA ASP A 103 8.73 -1.72 -3.65
C ASP A 103 8.12 -0.63 -4.57
N SER A 104 7.67 -1.04 -5.76
CA SER A 104 7.09 -0.14 -6.76
C SER A 104 5.55 -0.17 -6.84
N LEU A 105 4.92 -1.10 -6.14
CA LEU A 105 3.48 -1.17 -6.00
C LEU A 105 3.00 -0.01 -5.12
N THR A 106 1.75 0.40 -5.33
CA THR A 106 1.21 1.59 -4.68
C THR A 106 -0.18 1.36 -4.11
N CYS A 107 -0.42 1.90 -2.92
CA CYS A 107 -1.75 2.05 -2.34
C CYS A 107 -2.12 3.52 -2.16
N LEU A 108 -2.63 4.15 -3.22
CA LEU A 108 -2.93 5.58 -3.23
C LEU A 108 -4.30 5.91 -2.61
N SER A 109 -5.23 4.96 -2.64
CA SER A 109 -6.56 5.07 -2.06
C SER A 109 -6.98 3.70 -1.54
N TYR A 110 -7.62 3.71 -0.37
CA TYR A 110 -8.23 2.52 0.21
C TYR A 110 -9.48 2.94 0.97
N ALA A 111 -10.66 2.48 0.54
CA ALA A 111 -11.92 2.98 1.08
C ALA A 111 -12.18 2.57 2.54
N SER A 112 -11.73 1.37 2.90
CA SER A 112 -12.06 0.73 4.18
C SER A 112 -11.04 0.96 5.30
N CYS A 113 -9.92 1.62 5.00
CA CYS A 113 -8.84 1.92 5.95
C CYS A 113 -8.50 3.41 5.90
N THR A 114 -8.24 3.99 7.06
CA THR A 114 -7.77 5.37 7.22
C THR A 114 -6.35 5.38 7.77
N ILE A 115 -5.61 6.50 7.60
CA ILE A 115 -4.28 6.62 8.19
C ILE A 115 -4.39 6.46 9.70
N GLY A 116 -3.66 5.51 10.27
CA GLY A 116 -3.54 5.36 11.71
C GLY A 116 -4.46 4.32 12.32
N ASP A 117 -5.22 3.58 11.50
CA ASP A 117 -5.94 2.38 11.97
C ASP A 117 -4.97 1.33 12.53
N ALA A 118 -3.70 1.36 12.12
CA ALA A 118 -2.61 0.57 12.70
C ALA A 118 -2.07 1.09 14.05
N ILE A 119 -2.45 2.29 14.51
CA ILE A 119 -1.99 2.87 15.77
C ILE A 119 -3.10 2.73 16.83
N PRO A 120 -2.96 1.81 17.80
CA PRO A 120 -3.93 1.69 18.88
C PRO A 120 -4.11 3.02 19.63
N GLY A 121 -5.33 3.55 19.62
CA GLY A 121 -5.69 4.81 20.29
C GLY A 121 -5.61 6.08 19.43
N LEU A 122 -5.48 5.93 18.11
CA LEU A 122 -5.56 7.02 17.13
C LEU A 122 -6.65 6.81 16.08
N ASP A 123 -7.56 5.86 16.32
CA ASP A 123 -8.72 5.65 15.45
C ASP A 123 -9.60 6.92 15.43
N GLN A 124 -10.18 7.22 14.29
CA GLN A 124 -11.00 8.42 14.11
C GLN A 124 -12.32 8.38 14.92
N GLN A 125 -12.65 7.24 15.54
CA GLN A 125 -13.88 6.97 16.29
C GLN A 125 -13.73 7.22 17.80
N THR A 126 -12.51 7.36 18.31
CA THR A 126 -12.18 7.51 19.74
C THR A 126 -11.62 8.90 20.09
N PHE A 127 -11.74 9.87 19.19
CA PHE A 127 -11.55 11.29 19.51
C PHE A 127 -12.72 11.85 20.34
N ASP A 128 -12.93 11.29 21.53
CA ASP A 128 -13.73 11.87 22.62
C ASP A 128 -12.82 12.23 23.81
#